data_AF-A0AAV3B9Z4-F1
#
_entry.id   AF-A0AAV3B9Z4-F1
#
_cell.length_a   1.000
_cell.length_b   1.000
_cell.length_c   1.000
_cell.angle_alpha   90.00
_cell.angle_beta   90.00
_cell.angle_gamma   90.00
#
_symmetry.space_group_name_H-M   'P 1'
#
loop_
_entity.id
_entity.type
_entity.pdbx_description
1 polymer ?
#
loop_
_entity_poly.entity_id
_entity_poly.type
_entity_poly.pdbx_seq_one_letter_code
_entity_poly.pdbx_strand_id
1 'polypeptide(L)' 'MAAGNVERGVGGNSGVGAPGLFRGMYRFITDKNDFRRNLLVNLGLFAAGVWMARNMADIDLMAPQPGV' A
#
# COMPACT_ATOMS: atom_id res chain seq x y z
N MET A 1 -32.21 26.85 -34.98
CA MET A 1 -32.38 26.40 -33.58
C MET A 1 -31.59 25.10 -33.44
N ALA A 2 -30.35 25.16 -32.94
CA ALA A 2 -29.50 23.99 -32.77
C ALA A 2 -29.70 23.43 -31.37
N ALA A 3 -30.09 22.16 -31.28
CA ALA A 3 -30.28 21.44 -30.04
C ALA A 3 -28.93 21.31 -29.31
N GLY A 4 -28.91 21.74 -28.05
CA GLY A 4 -27.76 21.63 -27.17
C GLY A 4 -27.42 20.17 -26.92
N ASN A 5 -26.17 19.81 -27.16
CA ASN A 5 -25.60 18.56 -26.66
C ASN A 5 -24.85 18.87 -25.37
N VAL A 6 -25.60 18.95 -24.26
CA VAL A 6 -25.06 18.97 -22.90
C VAL A 6 -25.36 17.61 -22.28
N GLU A 7 -24.59 16.62 -22.70
CA GLU A 7 -24.41 15.37 -21.98
C GLU A 7 -22.91 15.07 -22.05
N ARG A 8 -22.18 14.86 -20.98
CA ARG A 8 -22.54 14.54 -19.61
C ARG A 8 -21.30 14.97 -18.84
N GLY A 9 -21.46 15.86 -17.88
CA GLY A 9 -20.38 16.18 -16.96
C GLY A 9 -19.91 14.87 -16.34
N VAL A 10 -18.68 14.46 -16.66
CA VAL A 10 -17.93 13.51 -15.82
C VAL A 10 -17.49 14.32 -14.59
N GLY A 11 -18.50 14.74 -13.82
CA GLY A 11 -18.35 15.08 -12.42
C GLY A 11 -18.08 13.79 -11.69
N GLY A 12 -16.81 13.50 -11.46
CA GLY A 12 -16.35 12.38 -10.65
C GLY A 12 -15.29 12.81 -9.64
N ASN A 13 -15.33 14.07 -9.20
CA ASN A 13 -14.53 14.51 -8.06
C ASN A 13 -15.17 14.00 -6.76
N SER A 14 -15.03 12.70 -6.48
CA SER A 14 -15.41 12.10 -5.19
C SER A 14 -14.77 10.73 -5.01
N GLY A 15 -13.44 10.67 -5.14
CA GLY A 15 -12.66 9.46 -4.86
C GLY A 15 -12.11 9.37 -3.44
N VAL A 16 -12.32 10.37 -2.57
CA VAL A 16 -11.87 10.35 -1.16
C VAL A 16 -12.98 9.79 -0.28
N GLY A 17 -13.38 8.57 -0.58
CA GLY A 17 -14.27 7.77 0.25
C GLY A 17 -13.78 6.34 0.22
N ALA A 18 -14.06 5.56 1.27
CA ALA A 18 -13.61 4.16 1.39
C ALA A 18 -13.78 3.34 0.08
N PRO A 19 -14.90 3.48 -0.69
CA PRO A 19 -15.06 2.76 -1.97
C PRO A 19 -14.03 3.15 -3.04
N GLY A 20 -13.65 4.43 -3.11
CA GLY A 20 -12.63 4.94 -4.04
C GLY A 20 -11.23 4.45 -3.68
N LEU A 21 -10.93 4.36 -2.38
CA LEU A 21 -9.67 3.80 -1.88
C LEU A 21 -9.55 2.31 -2.20
N PHE A 22 -10.59 1.51 -1.90
CA PHE A 22 -10.59 0.08 -2.21
C PHE A 22 -10.45 -0.19 -3.71
N ARG A 23 -11.11 0.63 -4.54
CA ARG A 23 -11.00 0.50 -5.99
C ARG A 23 -9.62 0.92 -6.54
N GLY A 24 -8.98 1.91 -5.90
CA GLY A 24 -7.60 2.29 -6.17
C GLY A 24 -6.60 1.20 -5.77
N MET A 25 -6.74 0.63 -4.58
CA MET A 25 -5.93 -0.51 -4.10
C MET A 25 -6.11 -1.75 -4.99
N TYR A 26 -7.34 -2.08 -5.37
CA TYR A 26 -7.59 -3.20 -6.28
C TYR A 26 -6.91 -2.99 -7.63
N ARG A 27 -7.06 -1.80 -8.23
CA ARG A 27 -6.36 -1.46 -9.48
C ARG A 27 -4.85 -1.51 -9.34
N PHE A 28 -4.31 -1.12 -8.19
CA PHE A 28 -2.88 -1.15 -7.90
C PHE A 28 -2.34 -2.58 -7.80
N ILE A 29 -3.08 -3.48 -7.15
CA ILE A 29 -2.73 -4.92 -7.05
C ILE A 29 -2.82 -5.59 -8.42
N THR A 30 -3.86 -5.26 -9.20
CA THR A 30 -4.07 -5.80 -10.56
C THR A 30 -3.31 -5.01 -11.63
N ASP A 31 -2.49 -4.02 -11.24
CA ASP A 31 -1.80 -3.16 -12.19
C ASP A 31 -0.81 -4.00 -13.00
N LYS A 32 -0.83 -3.83 -14.32
CA LYS A 32 0.02 -4.60 -15.24
C LYS A 32 1.50 -4.22 -15.15
N ASN A 33 1.84 -3.15 -14.43
CA ASN A 33 3.23 -2.72 -14.31
C ASN A 33 3.95 -3.49 -13.21
N ASP A 34 4.41 -4.71 -13.56
CA ASP A 34 5.12 -5.62 -12.67
C ASP A 34 6.31 -4.95 -11.96
N PHE A 35 6.96 -3.96 -12.57
CA PHE A 35 8.04 -3.21 -11.94
C PHE A 35 7.62 -2.48 -10.66
N ARG A 36 6.45 -1.82 -10.65
CA ARG A 36 5.98 -1.04 -9.48
C ARG A 36 5.56 -1.97 -8.35
N ARG A 37 4.82 -3.04 -8.67
CA ARG A 37 4.40 -4.06 -7.69
C ARG A 37 5.62 -4.76 -7.11
N ASN A 38 6.53 -5.23 -7.97
CA ASN A 38 7.72 -5.95 -7.55
C ASN A 38 8.64 -5.07 -6.70
N LEU A 39 8.82 -3.80 -7.07
CA LEU A 39 9.59 -2.85 -6.27
C LEU A 39 8.96 -2.63 -4.89
N LEU A 40 7.65 -2.39 -4.81
CA LEU A 40 6.94 -2.18 -3.55
C LEU A 40 6.96 -3.43 -2.66
N VAL A 41 6.82 -4.62 -3.25
CA VAL A 41 6.90 -5.89 -2.53
C VAL A 41 8.30 -6.13 -1.99
N ASN A 42 9.35 -5.97 -2.81
CA ASN A 42 10.74 -6.16 -2.34
C ASN A 42 11.11 -5.13 -1.26
N LEU A 43 10.71 -3.88 -1.43
CA LEU A 43 10.98 -2.83 -0.45
C LEU A 43 10.22 -3.09 0.86
N GLY A 44 8.95 -3.50 0.78
CA GLY A 44 8.15 -3.87 1.94
C GLY A 44 8.72 -5.09 2.67
N LEU A 45 9.13 -6.12 1.93
CA LEU A 45 9.76 -7.32 2.48
C LEU A 45 11.09 -7.00 3.16
N PHE A 46 11.89 -6.13 2.55
CA PHE A 46 13.14 -5.66 3.14
C PHE A 46 12.90 -4.91 4.46
N ALA A 47 11.98 -3.94 4.47
CA ALA A 47 11.65 -3.17 5.68
C ALA A 47 11.07 -4.07 6.79
N ALA A 48 10.18 -5.01 6.44
CA ALA A 48 9.64 -6.00 7.37
C ALA A 48 10.74 -6.89 7.95
N GLY A 49 11.70 -7.33 7.12
CA GLY A 49 12.86 -8.10 7.57
C GLY A 49 13.76 -7.33 8.54
N VAL A 50 14.06 -6.05 8.24
CA VAL A 50 14.84 -5.18 9.13
C VAL A 50 14.12 -4.95 10.46
N TRP A 51 12.82 -4.68 10.41
CA TRP A 51 12.00 -4.51 11.61
C TRP A 51 11.93 -5.80 12.42
N MET A 52 11.71 -6.96 11.78
CA MET A 52 11.68 -8.24 12.46
C MET A 52 13.03 -8.57 13.12
N ALA A 53 14.14 -8.35 12.42
CA ALA A 53 15.48 -8.55 12.97
C ALA A 53 15.75 -7.64 14.19
N ARG A 54 15.25 -6.40 14.17
CA ARG A 54 15.32 -5.49 15.32
C ARG A 54 14.52 -6.02 16.52
N ASN A 55 13.26 -6.38 16.29
CA ASN A 55 12.37 -6.86 17.36
C ASN A 55 12.82 -8.23 17.90
N MET A 56 13.36 -9.11 17.06
CA MET A 56 13.93 -10.38 17.51
C MET A 56 15.22 -10.19 18.29
N ALA A 57 16.12 -9.28 17.88
CA ALA A 57 17.31 -8.97 18.67
C ALA A 57 16.94 -8.41 20.05
N ASP A 58 15.90 -7.57 20.13
CA ASP A 58 15.43 -7.04 21.41
C ASP A 58 14.79 -8.13 22.30
N ILE A 59 14.07 -9.10 21.72
CA ILE A 59 13.49 -10.25 22.46
C ILE A 59 14.56 -11.27 22.87
N ASP A 60 15.55 -11.52 22.02
CA ASP A 60 16.65 -12.47 22.27
C ASP A 60 17.67 -11.92 23.28
N LEU A 61 17.83 -10.58 23.36
CA LEU A 61 18.64 -9.89 24.37
C LEU A 61 17.95 -9.78 25.75
N MET A 62 16.67 -10.16 25.88
CA MET A 62 15.96 -10.27 27.16
C MET A 62 16.12 -11.64 27.83
N ALA A 63 17.00 -12.51 27.32
CA ALA A 63 17.48 -13.64 28.12
C ALA A 63 18.09 -13.07 29.43
N PRO A 64 17.70 -13.58 30.62
CA PRO A 64 18.30 -13.12 31.87
C PRO A 64 19.82 -13.24 31.72
N GLN A 65 20.55 -12.12 31.85
CA GLN A 65 22.01 -12.21 31.90
C GLN A 65 22.33 -13.18 33.04
N PRO A 66 23.05 -14.29 32.78
CA PRO A 66 23.39 -15.23 33.83
C PRO A 66 24.14 -14.46 34.90
N GLY A 67 23.49 -14.32 36.06
CA GLY A 67 24.02 -13.59 37.19
C GLY A 67 25.38 -14.15 37.55
N VAL A 68 26.38 -13.28 37.51
CA VAL A 68 27.65 -13.42 38.23
C VAL A 68 27.66 -12.44 39.38
#